data_AF-A0A087TDA5-F1
#
_entry.id   AF-A0A087TDA5-F1
#
_cell.length_a   1.000
_cell.length_b   1.000
_cell.length_c   1.000
_cell.angle_alpha   90.00
_cell.angle_beta   90.00
_cell.angle_gamma   90.00
#
_symmetry.space_group_name_H-M   'P 1'
#
loop_
_entity.id
_entity.type
_entity.pdbx_description
1 polymer ?
#
loop_
_entity_poly.entity_id
_entity_poly.type
_entity_poly.pdbx_seq_one_letter_code
_entity_poly.pdbx_strand_id
1 'polypeptide(L)'
;MLQYPITKVISHLSKSRYICDQFSYLSGYAVKYKDYGDPNNVLELVEYDVPDNLESRQVLLKMLAAPVNPADINMIQGKYAVKPELPAIGGNEGVAEILKVGSSVKNLKVGSWVIPCSSGWGTWKTHA
;
A
#
# COMPACT_ATOMS: atom_id res chain seq x y z
N MET A 1 36.99 9.29 -55.45
CA MET A 1 35.98 8.40 -54.85
C MET A 1 35.00 9.30 -54.10
N LEU A 2 34.07 9.93 -54.85
CA LEU A 2 32.64 9.58 -55.01
C LEU A 2 31.84 9.79 -53.70
N GLN A 3 30.67 10.41 -53.61
CA GLN A 3 29.84 11.35 -54.39
C GLN A 3 28.65 11.65 -53.44
N TYR A 4 28.18 12.89 -53.28
CA TYR A 4 26.92 13.22 -52.58
C TYR A 4 25.69 12.89 -53.49
N PRO A 5 24.46 12.62 -52.97
CA PRO A 5 23.51 13.71 -52.71
C PRO A 5 22.42 13.47 -51.62
N ILE A 6 21.57 14.49 -51.52
CA ILE A 6 20.61 14.92 -50.50
C ILE A 6 19.17 14.41 -50.81
N THR A 7 18.29 14.42 -49.80
CA THR A 7 16.83 14.80 -49.78
C THR A 7 15.70 13.75 -49.82
N LYS A 8 14.88 13.71 -48.75
CA LYS A 8 13.39 13.89 -48.69
C LYS A 8 12.90 13.74 -47.23
N VAL A 9 12.61 14.80 -46.48
CA VAL A 9 11.30 15.49 -46.29
C VAL A 9 10.17 14.57 -45.79
N ILE A 10 9.86 14.67 -44.48
CA ILE A 10 8.51 14.58 -43.88
C ILE A 10 8.45 15.73 -42.87
N SER A 11 8.13 16.96 -43.28
CA SER A 11 6.79 17.59 -43.26
C SER A 11 5.99 17.45 -41.94
N HIS A 12 6.03 18.54 -41.17
CA HIS A 12 4.90 19.16 -40.46
C HIS A 12 4.31 18.51 -39.20
N LEU A 13 4.41 19.31 -38.12
CA LEU A 13 3.45 19.53 -37.02
C LEU A 13 3.55 18.71 -35.72
N SER A 14 4.03 19.43 -34.69
CA SER A 14 3.25 19.78 -33.48
C SER A 14 2.92 18.67 -32.46
N LYS A 15 3.79 18.51 -31.46
CA LYS A 15 3.60 18.91 -30.05
C LYS A 15 4.64 18.19 -29.22
N SER A 16 5.39 18.95 -28.43
CA SER A 16 6.32 18.44 -27.42
C SER A 16 5.64 17.34 -26.59
N ARG A 17 6.06 16.09 -26.77
CA ARG A 17 5.80 15.04 -25.79
C ARG A 17 6.83 15.22 -24.68
N TYR A 18 6.48 16.05 -23.70
CA TYR A 18 7.04 15.87 -22.37
C TYR A 18 6.51 14.52 -21.86
N ILE A 19 7.26 13.46 -22.13
CA ILE A 19 7.11 12.21 -21.37
C ILE A 19 7.69 12.54 -20.01
N CYS A 20 6.84 13.06 -19.13
CA CYS A 20 7.11 13.04 -17.71
C CYS A 20 6.74 11.64 -17.25
N ASP A 21 7.72 10.73 -17.22
CA ASP A 21 7.59 9.49 -16.45
C ASP A 21 7.61 9.88 -14.96
N GLN A 22 6.54 10.53 -14.50
CA GLN A 22 6.26 10.74 -13.10
C GLN A 22 5.82 9.38 -12.55
N PHE A 23 6.78 8.56 -12.14
CA PHE A 23 6.51 7.52 -11.16
C PHE A 23 6.14 8.24 -9.85
N SER A 24 4.86 8.56 -9.68
CA SER A 24 4.34 9.09 -8.43
C SER A 24 4.26 7.93 -7.44
N TYR A 25 5.36 7.66 -6.74
CA TYR A 25 5.32 6.73 -5.62
C TYR A 25 4.39 7.28 -4.54
N LEU A 26 3.35 6.51 -4.21
CA LEU A 26 2.48 6.82 -3.09
C LEU A 26 3.19 6.36 -1.82
N SER A 27 3.56 7.27 -0.92
CA SER A 27 4.01 6.88 0.43
C SER A 27 2.83 6.54 1.33
N GLY A 28 3.04 5.59 2.23
CA GLY A 28 2.11 5.23 3.29
C GLY A 28 2.77 5.24 4.67
N TYR A 29 1.97 5.35 5.72
CA TYR A 29 2.40 5.25 7.11
C TYR A 29 1.79 4.02 7.80
N ALA A 30 2.53 3.42 8.73
CA ALA A 30 2.08 2.34 9.59
C ALA A 30 2.62 2.50 11.01
N VAL A 31 1.86 2.07 12.01
CA VAL A 31 2.32 2.00 13.40
C VAL A 31 2.82 0.58 13.69
N LYS A 32 4.13 0.41 13.83
CA LYS A 32 4.81 -0.88 13.98
C LYS A 32 5.36 -1.07 15.39
N TYR A 33 5.55 -2.32 15.80
CA TYR A 33 6.28 -2.70 17.00
C TYR A 33 7.20 -3.89 16.71
N LYS A 34 8.45 -3.82 17.20
CA LYS A 34 9.49 -4.85 17.03
C LYS A 34 9.59 -5.81 18.21
N ASP A 35 9.08 -5.39 19.36
CA ASP A 35 9.06 -6.13 20.61
C ASP A 35 7.70 -5.97 21.27
N TYR A 36 7.31 -6.95 22.09
CA TYR A 36 6.12 -6.84 22.93
C TYR A 36 6.39 -5.93 24.13
N GLY A 37 5.43 -5.09 24.53
CA GLY A 37 5.61 -4.22 25.69
C GLY A 37 4.51 -3.18 25.89
N ASP A 38 4.79 -2.20 26.75
CA ASP A 38 3.93 -1.02 26.89
C ASP A 38 3.84 -0.29 25.55
N PRO A 39 2.64 -0.07 24.98
CA PRO A 39 2.46 0.62 23.70
C PRO A 39 3.18 1.98 23.61
N ASN A 40 3.34 2.69 24.73
CA ASN A 40 4.05 3.97 24.77
C ASN A 40 5.55 3.84 24.48
N ASN A 41 6.12 2.65 24.66
CA ASN A 41 7.56 2.40 24.53
C ASN A 41 7.92 1.63 23.26
N VAL A 42 7.00 0.83 22.71
CA VAL A 42 7.31 -0.11 21.61
C VAL A 42 6.72 0.28 20.25
N LEU A 43 5.75 1.21 20.21
CA LEU A 43 5.12 1.63 18.95
C LEU A 43 5.94 2.73 18.25
N GLU A 44 6.19 2.53 16.97
CA GLU A 44 6.89 3.45 16.08
C GLU A 44 6.03 3.76 14.85
N LEU A 45 5.93 5.04 14.47
CA LEU A 45 5.38 5.43 13.17
C LEU A 45 6.44 5.23 12.09
N VAL A 46 6.13 4.44 11.07
CA VAL A 46 7.04 4.08 9.98
C VAL A 46 6.42 4.45 8.65
N GLU A 47 7.17 5.17 7.82
CA GLU A 47 6.84 5.43 6.42
C GLU A 47 7.29 4.25 5.53
N TYR A 48 6.53 3.95 4.48
CA TYR A 48 6.86 2.91 3.50
C TYR A 48 6.31 3.26 2.12
N ASP A 49 6.93 2.70 1.08
CA ASP A 49 6.44 2.83 -0.30
C ASP A 49 5.22 1.95 -0.52
N VAL A 50 4.15 2.52 -1.06
CA VAL A 50 2.98 1.78 -1.51
C VAL A 50 3.22 1.36 -2.96
N PRO A 51 3.29 0.05 -3.26
CA PRO A 51 3.59 -0.41 -4.60
C PRO A 51 2.45 -0.05 -5.56
N ASP A 52 2.82 0.56 -6.67
CA ASP A 52 1.85 0.96 -7.70
C ASP A 52 1.37 -0.23 -8.55
N ASN A 53 2.20 -1.26 -8.65
CA ASN A 53 1.95 -2.49 -9.40
C ASN A 53 1.48 -3.60 -8.47
N LEU A 54 0.37 -4.24 -8.83
CA LEU A 54 -0.18 -5.37 -8.12
C LEU A 54 0.13 -6.68 -8.83
N GLU A 55 0.45 -7.72 -8.07
CA GLU A 55 0.40 -9.08 -8.57
C GLU A 55 -1.04 -9.48 -8.91
N SER A 56 -1.21 -10.53 -9.72
CA SER A 56 -2.51 -10.87 -10.31
C SER A 56 -3.63 -11.14 -9.29
N ARG A 57 -3.31 -11.58 -8.06
CA ARG A 57 -4.27 -11.88 -6.99
C ARG A 57 -4.28 -10.86 -5.84
N GLN A 58 -3.47 -9.81 -5.94
CA GLN A 58 -3.41 -8.77 -4.90
C GLN A 58 -4.51 -7.73 -5.09
N VAL A 59 -4.77 -6.99 -4.03
CA VAL A 59 -5.70 -5.87 -3.97
C VAL A 59 -4.99 -4.76 -3.21
N LEU A 60 -5.01 -3.54 -3.75
CA LEU A 60 -4.52 -2.37 -3.04
C LEU A 60 -5.66 -1.78 -2.23
N LEU A 61 -5.44 -1.64 -0.93
CA LEU A 61 -6.39 -1.07 0.00
C LEU A 61 -5.93 0.29 0.50
N LYS A 62 -6.89 1.18 0.76
CA LYS A 62 -6.71 2.39 1.56
C LYS A 62 -7.53 2.27 2.82
N MET A 63 -6.88 2.31 3.99
CA MET A 63 -7.59 2.30 5.25
C MET A 63 -8.36 3.61 5.40
N LEU A 64 -9.65 3.51 5.74
CA LEU A 64 -10.51 4.66 6.00
C LEU A 64 -10.58 4.97 7.50
N ALA A 65 -10.67 3.92 8.32
CA ALA A 65 -10.67 4.03 9.77
C ALA A 65 -10.24 2.70 10.40
N ALA A 66 -9.59 2.79 11.56
CA ALA A 66 -9.29 1.66 12.43
C ALA A 66 -9.47 2.11 13.89
N PRO A 67 -10.27 1.41 14.72
CA PRO A 67 -10.42 1.74 16.12
C PRO A 67 -9.17 1.39 16.93
N VAL A 68 -9.15 1.87 18.17
CA VAL A 68 -8.20 1.43 19.21
C VAL A 68 -9.00 0.69 20.28
N ASN A 69 -8.90 -0.63 20.28
CA ASN A 69 -9.63 -1.51 21.20
C ASN A 69 -8.67 -2.09 22.27
N PRO A 70 -9.20 -2.51 23.44
CA PRO A 70 -8.38 -3.17 24.46
C PRO A 70 -7.62 -4.42 23.95
N ALA A 71 -8.19 -5.16 22.99
CA ALA A 71 -7.53 -6.32 22.39
C ALA A 71 -6.25 -5.94 21.62
N ASP A 72 -6.23 -4.79 20.95
CA ASP A 72 -5.05 -4.29 20.24
C ASP A 72 -3.91 -4.02 21.23
N ILE A 73 -4.25 -3.34 22.33
CA ILE A 73 -3.32 -3.04 23.43
C ILE A 73 -2.78 -4.33 24.05
N ASN A 74 -3.64 -5.31 24.33
CA ASN A 74 -3.23 -6.60 24.88
C ASN A 74 -2.33 -7.39 23.91
N MET A 75 -2.55 -7.26 22.60
CA MET A 75 -1.74 -7.91 21.57
C MET A 75 -0.34 -7.29 21.51
N ILE A 76 -0.23 -5.96 21.53
CA ILE A 76 1.05 -5.23 21.59
C ILE A 76 1.81 -5.56 22.89
N GLN A 77 1.10 -5.71 24.01
CA GLN A 77 1.68 -6.15 25.28
C GLN A 77 2.09 -7.63 25.30
N GLY A 78 1.77 -8.41 24.26
CA GLY A 78 2.06 -9.85 24.21
C GLY A 78 1.20 -10.70 25.17
N LYS A 79 0.09 -10.15 25.66
CA LYS A 79 -0.85 -10.79 26.60
C LYS A 79 -2.06 -11.41 25.93
N TYR A 80 -2.31 -11.07 24.67
CA TYR A 80 -3.43 -11.63 23.91
C TYR A 80 -3.12 -13.06 23.41
N ALA A 81 -4.17 -13.87 23.19
CA ALA A 81 -4.03 -15.25 22.75
C ALA A 81 -3.41 -15.36 21.35
N VAL A 82 -3.79 -14.43 20.46
CA VAL A 82 -3.17 -14.29 19.13
C VAL A 82 -1.95 -13.39 19.25
N LYS A 83 -0.82 -13.88 18.73
CA LYS A 83 0.48 -13.21 18.74
C LYS A 83 1.03 -13.14 17.32
N PRO A 84 0.94 -11.98 16.65
CA PRO A 84 1.55 -11.79 15.33
C PRO A 84 3.06 -12.00 15.37
N GLU A 85 3.64 -12.42 14.25
CA GLU A 85 5.10 -12.46 14.11
C GLU A 85 5.66 -11.02 14.13
N LEU A 86 6.76 -10.83 14.86
CA LEU A 86 7.43 -9.54 14.97
C LEU A 86 8.45 -9.37 13.81
N PRO A 87 8.60 -8.16 13.24
CA PRO A 87 7.89 -6.93 13.56
C PRO A 87 6.44 -6.95 13.06
N ALA A 88 5.52 -6.40 13.86
CA ALA A 88 4.08 -6.39 13.56
C ALA A 88 3.53 -4.97 13.45
N ILE A 89 2.37 -4.83 12.81
CA ILE A 89 1.59 -3.58 12.74
C ILE A 89 0.44 -3.68 13.74
N GLY A 90 0.18 -2.59 14.48
CA GLY A 90 -0.91 -2.54 15.45
C GLY A 90 -2.31 -2.58 14.82
N GLY A 91 -3.32 -2.88 15.64
CA GLY A 91 -4.73 -2.88 15.24
C GLY A 91 -5.22 -4.18 14.61
N ASN A 92 -6.40 -4.62 15.03
CA ASN A 92 -7.07 -5.83 14.52
C ASN A 92 -8.26 -5.53 13.62
N GLU A 93 -8.95 -4.42 13.87
CA GLU A 93 -10.19 -4.06 13.19
C GLU A 93 -10.01 -2.81 12.34
N GLY A 94 -10.86 -2.66 11.33
CA GLY A 94 -10.86 -1.48 10.48
C GLY A 94 -11.71 -1.68 9.25
N VAL A 95 -11.89 -0.58 8.51
CA VAL A 95 -12.55 -0.57 7.21
C VAL A 95 -11.62 0.08 6.20
N ALA A 96 -11.55 -0.53 5.02
CA ALA A 96 -10.71 -0.08 3.92
C ALA A 96 -11.52 0.03 2.62
N GLU A 97 -11.12 0.95 1.77
CA GLU A 97 -11.61 1.06 0.40
C GLU A 97 -10.63 0.36 -0.55
N ILE A 98 -11.18 -0.37 -1.52
CA ILE A 98 -10.39 -0.97 -2.60
C ILE A 98 -9.98 0.09 -3.61
N LEU A 99 -8.69 0.36 -3.75
CA LEU A 99 -8.14 1.29 -4.74
C LEU A 99 -7.82 0.63 -6.09
N LYS A 100 -7.27 -0.59 -6.05
CA LYS A 100 -6.87 -1.35 -7.25
C LYS A 100 -7.07 -2.84 -7.01
N VAL A 101 -7.34 -3.61 -8.08
CA VAL A 101 -7.43 -5.07 -8.03
C VAL A 101 -6.52 -5.69 -9.08
N GLY A 102 -5.87 -6.79 -8.73
CA GLY A 102 -5.07 -7.60 -9.66
C GLY A 102 -5.93 -8.26 -10.74
N SER A 103 -5.33 -8.59 -11.87
CA SER A 103 -6.01 -9.10 -13.07
C SER A 103 -6.82 -10.39 -12.86
N SER A 104 -6.44 -11.21 -11.88
CA SER A 104 -7.11 -12.48 -11.54
C SER A 104 -8.19 -12.32 -10.46
N VAL A 105 -8.34 -11.14 -9.84
CA VAL A 105 -9.40 -10.88 -8.84
C VAL A 105 -10.71 -10.59 -9.57
N LYS A 106 -11.74 -11.42 -9.36
CA LYS A 106 -13.02 -11.33 -10.09
C LYS A 106 -14.21 -10.94 -9.22
N ASN A 107 -14.11 -11.13 -7.92
CA ASN A 107 -15.20 -11.00 -6.95
C ASN A 107 -15.14 -9.70 -6.13
N LEU A 108 -14.14 -8.85 -6.34
CA LEU A 108 -13.97 -7.57 -5.66
C LEU A 108 -13.95 -6.43 -6.68
N LYS A 109 -14.44 -5.25 -6.27
CA LYS A 109 -14.57 -4.08 -7.12
C LYS A 109 -13.87 -2.88 -6.49
N VAL A 110 -13.21 -2.07 -7.33
CA VAL A 110 -12.66 -0.77 -6.91
C VAL A 110 -13.79 0.11 -6.36
N GLY A 111 -13.51 0.82 -5.26
CA GLY A 111 -14.48 1.64 -4.51
C GLY A 111 -15.31 0.86 -3.49
N SER A 112 -15.31 -0.47 -3.50
CA SER A 112 -15.97 -1.26 -2.45
C SER A 112 -15.24 -1.13 -1.12
N TRP A 113 -16.02 -1.16 -0.03
CA TRP A 113 -15.48 -1.25 1.32
C TRP A 113 -15.31 -2.70 1.76
N VAL A 114 -14.23 -2.96 2.48
CA VAL A 114 -13.87 -4.27 3.01
C VAL A 114 -13.38 -4.16 4.45
N ILE A 115 -13.42 -5.28 5.17
CA ILE A 115 -12.90 -5.41 6.54
C ILE A 115 -11.93 -6.59 6.63
N PRO A 116 -10.98 -6.61 7.58
CA PRO A 116 -10.13 -7.78 7.82
C PRO A 116 -10.96 -9.01 8.22
N CYS A 117 -10.63 -10.18 7.66
CA CYS A 117 -11.30 -11.44 8.01
C CYS A 117 -10.64 -12.18 9.19
N SER A 118 -9.48 -11.72 9.67
CA SER A 118 -8.70 -12.36 10.72
C SER A 118 -7.97 -11.34 11.58
N SER A 119 -7.83 -11.63 12.87
CA SER A 119 -7.00 -10.83 13.80
C SER A 119 -5.52 -10.91 13.44
N GLY A 120 -4.74 -9.92 13.89
CA GLY A 120 -3.29 -9.87 13.69
C GLY A 120 -2.83 -9.37 12.31
N TRP A 121 -3.76 -8.93 11.45
CA TRP A 121 -3.42 -8.40 10.12
C TRP A 121 -2.75 -7.01 10.16
N GLY A 122 -2.96 -6.25 11.24
CA GLY A 122 -2.40 -4.92 11.42
C GLY A 122 -3.13 -3.86 10.60
N THR A 123 -4.08 -3.17 11.21
CA THR A 123 -4.95 -2.17 10.55
C THR A 123 -4.52 -0.72 10.77
N TRP A 124 -3.60 -0.45 11.70
CA TRP A 124 -3.05 0.88 11.94
C TRP A 124 -1.98 1.23 10.90
N LYS A 125 -2.42 1.30 9.64
CA LYS A 125 -1.63 1.68 8.47
C LYS A 125 -2.51 2.42 7.48
N THR A 126 -1.91 3.16 6.56
CA THR A 126 -2.67 3.93 5.56
C THR A 126 -3.09 3.08 4.36
N HIS A 127 -2.28 2.09 3.98
CA HIS A 127 -2.49 1.24 2.81
C HIS A 127 -2.11 -0.22 3.08
N ALA A 128 -2.64 -1.14 2.30
CA ALA A 128 -2.32 -2.58 2.41
C ALA A 128 -2.33 -3.28 1.06
#